data_AF-A0A6C0BH46-F1
#
_entry.id   AF-A0A6C0BH46-F1
#
_cell.length_a   1.000
_cell.length_b   1.000
_cell.length_c   1.000
_cell.angle_alpha   90.00
_cell.angle_beta   90.00
_cell.angle_gamma   90.00
#
_symmetry.space_group_name_H-M   'P 1'
#
loop_
_entity.id
_entity.type
_entity.pdbx_description
1 polymer ?
#
loop_
_entity_poly.entity_id
_entity_poly.type
_entity_poly.pdbx_seq_one_letter_code
_entity_poly.pdbx_strand_id
1 'polypeptide(L)'
;MDVEYIKKIQEWIQLDNRTIDIKNTIKTLQNDNKDFFERRDKVEKEIVEYVEHNKMDMLTINTNDGNIKFSKRNTTQPLSLKLLRNVLDNYKKEHPSVDTDDIYKYVVSNMETKTKLSIKRTLRFDD
;
A
#
# COMPACT_ATOMS: atom_id res chain seq x y z
N MET A 1 37.21 42.62 13.72
CA MET A 1 36.79 41.23 13.53
C MET A 1 37.90 40.54 12.77
N ASP A 2 38.42 39.43 13.29
CA ASP A 2 39.59 38.75 12.71
C ASP A 2 39.26 38.15 11.32
N VAL A 3 40.20 38.28 10.38
CA VAL A 3 40.06 37.87 8.97
C VAL A 3 39.74 36.38 8.85
N GLU A 4 40.25 35.57 9.79
CA GLU A 4 39.93 34.14 9.85
C GLU A 4 38.42 33.89 10.09
N TYR A 5 37.80 34.67 10.98
CA TYR A 5 36.37 34.53 11.29
C TYR A 5 35.48 34.99 10.13
N ILE A 6 35.89 36.03 9.40
CA ILE A 6 35.17 36.48 8.20
C ILE A 6 35.13 35.37 7.15
N LYS A 7 36.23 34.64 6.93
CA LYS A 7 36.27 33.50 6.01
C LYS A 7 35.34 32.37 6.43
N LYS A 8 35.30 32.03 7.73
CA LYS A 8 34.38 31.00 8.27
C LYS A 8 32.91 31.39 8.08
N ILE A 9 32.56 32.66 8.25
CA ILE A 9 31.20 33.16 8.00
C ILE A 9 30.85 33.04 6.51
N GLN A 10 31.77 33.40 5.61
CA GLN A 10 31.56 33.27 4.16
C GLN A 10 31.38 31.81 3.73
N GLU A 11 32.19 30.89 4.27
CA GLU A 11 32.05 29.46 4.04
C GLU A 11 30.70 28.95 4.54
N TRP A 12 30.29 29.33 5.75
CA TRP A 12 28.99 28.95 6.31
C TRP A 12 27.82 29.43 5.43
N ILE A 13 27.87 30.68 4.93
CA ILE A 13 26.84 31.21 4.02
C ILE A 13 26.78 30.39 2.73
N GLN A 14 27.93 30.01 2.16
CA GLN A 14 27.96 29.17 0.95
C GLN A 14 27.36 27.79 1.18
N LEU A 15 27.67 27.17 2.32
CA LEU A 15 27.12 25.87 2.71
C LEU A 15 25.61 25.93 2.98
N ASP A 16 25.14 27.00 3.61
CA ASP A 16 23.72 27.21 3.87
C ASP A 16 22.93 27.41 2.57
N ASN A 17 23.43 28.26 1.67
CA ASN A 17 22.85 28.43 0.33
C ASN A 17 22.77 27.10 -0.43
N ARG A 18 23.85 26.30 -0.41
CA ARG A 18 23.85 24.99 -1.07
C ARG A 18 22.83 24.03 -0.46
N THR A 19 22.64 24.09 0.85
CA THR A 19 21.66 23.26 1.57
C THR A 19 20.23 23.65 1.18
N ILE A 20 19.95 24.95 1.04
CA ILE A 20 18.66 25.46 0.57
C ILE A 20 18.38 24.96 -0.86
N ASP A 21 19.36 25.06 -1.76
CA ASP A 21 19.22 24.58 -3.14
C ASP A 21 18.88 23.09 -3.20
N ILE A 22 19.60 22.27 -2.44
CA ILE A 22 19.37 20.82 -2.37
C ILE A 22 17.95 20.53 -1.87
N LYS A 23 17.48 21.22 -0.83
CA LYS A 23 16.11 21.06 -0.32
C LYS A 23 15.07 21.40 -1.39
N ASN A 24 15.30 22.46 -2.17
CA ASN A 24 14.41 22.84 -3.26
C ASN A 24 14.39 21.77 -4.35
N THR A 25 15.56 21.25 -4.76
CA THR A 25 15.64 20.16 -5.73
C THR A 25 14.90 18.90 -5.24
N ILE A 26 15.08 18.50 -3.98
CA ILE A 26 14.38 17.35 -3.40
C ILE A 26 12.87 17.55 -3.48
N LYS A 27 12.38 18.74 -3.14
CA LYS A 27 10.95 19.05 -3.18
C LYS A 27 10.40 18.96 -4.60
N THR A 28 11.13 19.46 -5.60
CA THR A 28 10.75 19.31 -7.01
C THR A 28 10.70 17.85 -7.42
N LEU A 29 11.75 17.07 -7.12
CA LEU A 29 11.80 15.65 -7.45
C LEU A 29 10.69 14.85 -6.76
N GLN A 30 10.28 15.22 -5.55
CA GLN A 30 9.15 14.59 -4.86
C GLN A 30 7.82 14.85 -5.57
N ASN A 31 7.61 16.09 -6.06
CA ASN A 31 6.43 16.42 -6.84
C ASN A 31 6.42 15.68 -8.18
N ASP A 32 7.54 15.69 -8.90
CA ASP A 32 7.66 14.99 -10.18
C ASP A 32 7.39 13.48 -9.99
N ASN A 33 7.97 12.88 -8.95
CA ASN A 33 7.75 11.47 -8.63
C ASN A 33 6.27 11.17 -8.36
N LYS A 34 5.58 12.05 -7.62
CA LYS A 34 4.13 11.92 -7.40
C LYS A 34 3.37 11.96 -8.71
N ASP A 35 3.66 12.93 -9.58
CA ASP A 35 3.01 13.05 -10.88
C ASP A 35 3.29 11.83 -11.78
N PHE A 36 4.51 11.27 -11.75
CA PHE A 36 4.85 10.05 -12.46
C PHE A 36 4.05 8.84 -11.93
N PHE A 37 3.89 8.70 -10.61
CA PHE A 37 3.07 7.65 -10.02
C PHE A 37 1.61 7.77 -10.45
N GLU A 38 1.02 8.96 -10.36
CA GLU A 38 -0.38 9.20 -10.74
C GLU A 38 -0.62 8.91 -12.23
N ARG A 39 0.29 9.35 -13.10
CA ARG A 39 0.20 9.09 -14.54
C ARG A 39 0.39 7.61 -14.85
N ARG A 40 1.35 6.95 -14.22
CA ARG A 40 1.59 5.51 -14.40
C ARG A 40 0.36 4.71 -13.98
N ASP A 41 -0.20 4.99 -12.80
CA ASP A 41 -1.37 4.29 -12.28
C ASP A 41 -2.61 4.50 -13.17
N LYS A 42 -2.75 5.70 -13.76
CA LYS A 42 -3.81 5.97 -14.75
C LYS A 42 -3.64 5.10 -16.00
N VAL A 43 -2.45 5.09 -16.59
CA VAL A 43 -2.15 4.29 -17.79
C VAL A 43 -2.29 2.81 -17.51
N GLU A 44 -1.85 2.34 -16.34
CA GLU A 44 -2.01 0.94 -15.92
C GLU A 44 -3.49 0.53 -15.87
N LYS A 45 -4.37 1.37 -15.31
CA LYS A 45 -5.81 1.12 -15.30
C LYS A 45 -6.39 1.02 -16.70
N GLU A 46 -6.06 1.96 -17.58
CA GLU A 46 -6.52 1.95 -18.97
C GLU A 46 -6.07 0.67 -19.72
N ILE A 47 -4.83 0.22 -19.49
CA ILE A 47 -4.31 -1.03 -20.06
C ILE A 47 -5.06 -2.25 -19.51
N VAL A 48 -5.26 -2.33 -18.19
CA VAL A 48 -5.96 -3.44 -17.55
C VAL A 48 -7.41 -3.51 -18.04
N GLU A 49 -8.12 -2.37 -18.09
CA GLU A 49 -9.49 -2.29 -18.61
C GLU A 49 -9.58 -2.77 -20.06
N TYR A 50 -8.64 -2.35 -20.91
CA TYR A 50 -8.56 -2.83 -22.29
C TYR A 50 -8.32 -4.34 -22.37
N VAL A 51 -7.37 -4.87 -21.61
CA VAL A 51 -7.06 -6.31 -21.57
C VAL A 51 -8.26 -7.13 -21.09
N GLU A 52 -8.96 -6.67 -20.06
CA GLU A 52 -10.16 -7.33 -19.53
C GLU A 52 -11.32 -7.29 -20.52
N HIS A 53 -11.58 -6.13 -21.13
CA HIS A 53 -12.64 -5.97 -22.13
C HIS A 53 -12.43 -6.91 -23.33
N ASN A 54 -11.19 -7.06 -23.76
CA ASN A 54 -10.83 -7.91 -24.89
C ASN A 54 -10.49 -9.36 -24.48
N LYS A 55 -10.65 -9.73 -23.20
CA LYS A 55 -10.38 -11.08 -22.66
C LYS A 55 -8.96 -11.59 -22.96
N MET A 56 -7.97 -10.70 -22.95
CA MET A 56 -6.55 -11.01 -23.25
C MET A 56 -5.79 -11.54 -22.02
N ASP A 57 -6.44 -12.40 -21.23
CA ASP A 57 -6.06 -12.75 -19.85
C ASP A 57 -4.76 -13.58 -19.71
N MET A 58 -4.12 -13.95 -20.83
CA MET A 58 -2.87 -14.73 -20.89
C MET A 58 -1.83 -14.14 -21.86
N LEU A 59 -2.00 -12.87 -22.27
CA LEU A 59 -1.08 -12.21 -23.19
C LEU A 59 0.27 -11.95 -22.52
N THR A 60 1.35 -12.20 -23.26
CA THR A 60 2.71 -11.78 -22.88
C THR A 60 3.25 -10.85 -23.96
N ILE A 61 3.65 -9.65 -23.57
CA ILE A 61 4.25 -8.64 -24.44
C ILE A 61 5.74 -8.61 -24.14
N ASN A 62 6.58 -8.81 -25.16
CA ASN A 62 8.02 -8.64 -25.03
C ASN A 62 8.38 -7.18 -25.28
N THR A 63 9.18 -6.61 -24.39
CA THR A 63 9.76 -5.27 -24.50
C THR A 63 11.28 -5.39 -24.54
N ASN A 64 11.98 -4.32 -24.90
CA ASN A 64 13.44 -4.33 -24.93
C ASN A 64 14.06 -4.64 -23.56
N ASP A 65 13.35 -4.31 -22.48
CA ASP A 65 13.81 -4.46 -21.09
C ASP A 65 13.20 -5.67 -20.36
N GLY A 66 12.42 -6.52 -21.04
CA GLY A 66 11.83 -7.71 -20.43
C GLY A 66 10.50 -8.13 -21.04
N ASN A 67 9.59 -8.65 -20.21
CA ASN A 67 8.25 -8.98 -20.65
C ASN A 67 7.18 -8.55 -19.65
N ILE A 68 5.99 -8.25 -20.18
CA ILE A 68 4.79 -7.93 -19.41
C ILE A 68 3.83 -9.09 -19.62
N LYS A 69 3.52 -9.82 -18.55
CA LYS A 69 2.56 -10.93 -18.57
C LYS A 69 1.27 -10.51 -17.89
N PHE A 70 0.17 -10.57 -18.63
CA PHE A 70 -1.18 -10.47 -18.07
C PHE A 70 -1.61 -11.86 -17.61
N SER A 71 -2.05 -11.96 -16.35
CA SER A 71 -2.58 -13.20 -15.80
C SER A 71 -3.61 -12.92 -14.72
N LYS A 72 -4.77 -13.56 -14.81
CA LYS A 72 -5.74 -13.58 -13.73
C LYS A 72 -5.37 -14.63 -12.71
N ARG A 73 -5.27 -14.23 -11.44
CA ARG A 73 -5.10 -15.15 -10.31
C ARG A 73 -6.31 -15.04 -9.40
N ASN A 74 -7.04 -16.13 -9.27
CA ASN A 74 -8.06 -16.25 -8.24
C ASN A 74 -7.36 -16.50 -6.91
N THR A 75 -7.59 -15.62 -5.93
CA THR A 75 -7.09 -15.78 -4.56
C THR A 75 -8.28 -15.92 -3.64
N THR A 76 -8.34 -17.02 -2.90
CA THR A 76 -9.36 -17.21 -1.86
C THR A 76 -9.12 -16.20 -0.74
N GLN A 77 -10.11 -15.36 -0.48
CA GLN A 77 -10.05 -14.43 0.65
C GLN A 77 -9.90 -15.22 1.96
N PRO A 78 -9.08 -14.75 2.91
CA PRO A 78 -9.04 -15.33 4.24
C PRO A 78 -10.43 -15.37 4.87
N LEU A 79 -10.74 -16.45 5.58
CA LEU A 79 -12.03 -16.60 6.24
C LEU A 79 -12.11 -15.64 7.44
N SER A 80 -12.57 -14.42 7.19
CA SER A 80 -12.86 -13.46 8.25
C SER A 80 -14.11 -13.86 9.02
N LEU A 81 -14.21 -13.44 10.28
CA LEU A 81 -15.41 -13.65 11.10
C LEU A 81 -16.68 -13.10 10.43
N LYS A 82 -16.58 -11.94 9.75
CA LYS A 82 -17.67 -11.35 8.99
C LYS A 82 -18.07 -12.23 7.80
N LEU A 83 -17.09 -12.76 7.06
CA LEU A 83 -17.37 -13.66 5.94
C LEU A 83 -18.03 -14.95 6.43
N LEU A 84 -17.49 -15.57 7.49
CA LEU A 84 -18.06 -16.77 8.10
C LEU A 84 -19.52 -16.53 8.50
N ARG A 85 -19.80 -15.40 9.16
CA ARG A 85 -21.16 -15.04 9.58
C ARG A 85 -22.10 -14.91 8.38
N ASN A 86 -21.69 -14.16 7.36
CA ASN A 86 -22.51 -13.96 6.16
C ASN A 86 -22.80 -15.27 5.41
N VAL A 87 -21.81 -16.16 5.32
CA VAL A 87 -21.97 -17.47 4.67
C VAL A 87 -22.97 -18.33 5.45
N LEU A 88 -22.85 -18.37 6.77
CA LEU A 88 -23.76 -19.11 7.64
C LEU A 88 -25.18 -18.53 7.62
N ASP A 89 -25.35 -17.20 7.61
CA ASP A 89 -26.65 -16.55 7.48
C ASP A 89 -27.33 -16.87 6.15
N ASN A 90 -26.56 -16.94 5.06
CA ASN A 90 -27.08 -17.35 3.76
C ASN A 90 -27.46 -18.84 3.76
N TYR A 91 -26.63 -19.70 4.35
CA TYR A 91 -26.94 -21.12 4.49
C TYR A 91 -28.23 -21.34 5.31
N LYS A 92 -28.46 -20.55 6.37
CA LYS A 92 -29.69 -20.59 7.18
C LYS A 92 -30.96 -20.32 6.36
N LYS A 93 -30.88 -19.48 5.32
CA LYS A 93 -32.03 -19.18 4.44
C LYS A 93 -32.48 -20.40 3.67
N GLU A 94 -31.54 -21.22 3.21
CA GLU A 94 -31.80 -22.46 2.47
C GLU A 94 -32.04 -23.65 3.40
N HIS A 95 -31.48 -23.61 4.62
CA HIS A 95 -31.55 -24.66 5.62
C HIS A 95 -31.99 -24.12 7.00
N PRO A 96 -33.26 -23.76 7.19
CA PRO A 96 -33.74 -23.12 8.43
C PRO A 96 -33.64 -24.01 9.67
N SER A 97 -33.56 -25.33 9.50
CA SER A 97 -33.43 -26.31 10.57
C SER A 97 -32.03 -26.40 11.17
N VAL A 98 -31.02 -25.78 10.53
CA VAL A 98 -29.63 -25.82 11.00
C VAL A 98 -29.37 -24.62 11.91
N ASP A 99 -28.91 -24.88 13.13
CA ASP A 99 -28.48 -23.85 14.08
C ASP A 99 -27.09 -23.30 13.69
N THR A 100 -27.12 -22.37 12.75
CA THR A 100 -25.95 -21.65 12.26
C THR A 100 -25.35 -20.69 13.28
N ASP A 101 -26.12 -20.30 14.32
CA ASP A 101 -25.64 -19.44 15.40
C ASP A 101 -24.74 -20.22 16.36
N ASP A 102 -25.10 -21.47 16.65
CA ASP A 102 -24.26 -22.40 17.42
C ASP A 102 -22.96 -22.74 16.68
N ILE A 103 -23.05 -23.06 15.39
CA ILE A 103 -21.87 -23.34 14.55
C ILE A 103 -20.91 -22.13 14.52
N TYR A 104 -21.43 -20.92 14.35
CA TYR A 104 -20.61 -19.71 14.38
C TYR A 104 -19.86 -19.59 15.71
N LYS A 105 -20.55 -19.73 16.84
CA LYS A 105 -19.93 -19.64 18.17
C LYS A 105 -18.86 -20.71 18.37
N TYR A 106 -19.14 -21.95 17.99
CA TYR A 106 -18.20 -23.05 18.10
C TYR A 106 -16.92 -22.80 17.29
N VAL A 107 -17.06 -22.35 16.03
CA VAL A 107 -15.90 -22.04 15.20
C VAL A 107 -15.06 -20.93 15.84
N VAL A 108 -15.68 -19.82 16.26
CA VAL A 108 -14.98 -18.68 16.84
C VAL A 108 -14.25 -19.04 18.14
N SER A 109 -14.88 -19.83 19.02
CA SER A 109 -14.26 -20.22 20.30
C SER A 109 -13.08 -21.18 20.14
N ASN A 110 -13.02 -21.92 19.02
CA ASN A 110 -11.94 -22.85 18.71
C ASN A 110 -10.86 -22.25 17.78
N MET A 111 -10.98 -20.98 17.36
CA MET A 111 -9.94 -20.35 16.53
C MET A 111 -8.67 -20.10 17.35
N GLU A 112 -7.52 -20.54 16.81
CA GLU A 112 -6.22 -20.32 17.42
C GLU A 112 -5.92 -18.81 17.51
N THR A 113 -5.82 -18.29 18.74
CA THR A 113 -5.48 -16.88 18.97
C THR A 113 -3.98 -16.73 19.19
N LYS A 114 -3.31 -16.02 18.30
CA LYS A 114 -1.88 -15.72 18.42
C LYS A 114 -1.67 -14.36 19.07
N THR A 115 -1.27 -14.35 20.34
CA THR A 115 -0.86 -13.14 21.05
C THR A 115 0.56 -12.76 20.62
N LYS A 116 0.74 -11.55 20.10
CA LYS A 116 2.07 -10.97 19.80
C LYS A 116 2.34 -9.80 20.74
N LEU A 117 3.47 -9.85 21.43
CA LEU A 117 4.01 -8.70 22.16
C LEU A 117 4.41 -7.62 21.15
N SER A 118 3.94 -6.38 21.32
CA SER A 118 4.39 -5.24 20.51
C SER A 118 4.86 -4.10 21.41
N ILE A 119 5.96 -3.45 21.04
CA ILE A 119 6.48 -2.26 21.72
C ILE A 119 5.82 -1.05 21.06
N LYS A 120 5.09 -0.24 21.84
CA LYS A 120 4.51 1.02 21.39
C LYS A 120 5.16 2.18 22.14
N ARG A 121 5.81 3.10 21.42
CA ARG A 121 6.33 4.37 21.97
C ARG A 121 5.31 5.47 21.71
N THR A 122 4.87 6.16 22.76
CA THR A 122 4.05 7.37 22.64
C THR A 122 4.94 8.58 22.87
N LEU A 123 5.04 9.49 21.91
CA LEU A 123 5.71 10.77 22.06
C LEU A 123 4.68 11.79 22.57
N ARG A 124 5.03 12.54 23.63
CA ARG A 124 4.34 13.80 23.94
C ARG A 124 4.97 14.86 23.05
N PHE A 125 4.16 15.48 22.21
CA PHE A 125 4.49 16.78 21.63
C PHE A 125 3.95 17.80 22.63
N ASP A 126 4.82 18.62 23.19
CA ASP A 126 4.38 19.83 23.90
C ASP A 126 4.01 20.85 22.82
N ASP A 127 2.81 21.44 22.93
CA ASP A 127 2.24 22.43 22.00
C ASP A 127 3.09 23.70 21.89
#